data_AF-A0A0F9R604-F1
#
_entry.id   AF-A0A0F9R604-F1
#
_cell.length_a   1.000
_cell.length_b   1.000
_cell.length_c   1.000
_cell.angle_alpha   90.00
_cell.angle_beta   90.00
_cell.angle_gamma   90.00
#
_symmetry.space_group_name_H-M   'P 1'
#
loop_
_entity.id
_entity.type
_entity.pdbx_description
1 polymer ?
#
loop_
_entity_poly.entity_id
_entity_poly.type
_entity_poly.pdbx_seq_one_letter_code
_entity_poly.pdbx_strand_id
1 'polypeptide(L)'
;MYGSVANVVTMTGLRPSDLKFETTEELNAWLAGRLTEIAILIDKDRNRSDWDEQGWLPAIDMIADRWCAEFVRFIMATRDAPIVKVDDLTVEVPSDSVPGKGVLRDLRRFPRTIDKQFVLEMGVVRAPPETAT
;
A
#
# COMPACT_ATOMS: atom_id res chain seq x y z
N MET A 1 -6.20 11.51 0.50
CA MET A 1 -4.95 11.23 -0.24
C MET A 1 -3.82 11.36 0.75
N TYR A 2 -2.88 10.41 0.76
CA TYR A 2 -1.70 10.45 1.62
C TYR A 2 -0.44 10.62 0.77
N GLY A 3 0.54 11.31 1.30
CA GLY A 3 1.81 11.60 0.63
C GLY A 3 1.74 12.73 -0.40
N SER A 4 2.85 12.95 -1.08
CA SER A 4 3.07 14.05 -2.01
C SER A 4 3.81 13.58 -3.26
N VAL A 5 3.28 13.94 -4.43
CA VAL A 5 3.93 13.71 -5.73
C VAL A 5 5.35 14.30 -5.74
N ALA A 6 5.53 15.50 -5.19
CA ALA A 6 6.83 16.15 -5.14
C ALA A 6 7.86 15.35 -4.32
N ASN A 7 7.42 14.75 -3.21
CA ASN A 7 8.28 13.89 -2.39
C ASN A 7 8.65 12.62 -3.15
N VAL A 8 7.69 11.97 -3.80
CA VAL A 8 7.93 10.76 -4.59
C VAL A 8 8.93 11.03 -5.72
N VAL A 9 8.76 12.13 -6.46
CA VAL A 9 9.71 12.56 -7.51
C VAL A 9 11.09 12.81 -6.91
N THR A 10 11.18 13.51 -5.77
CA THR A 10 12.45 13.77 -5.09
C THR A 10 13.16 12.49 -4.64
N MET A 11 12.40 11.51 -4.14
CA MET A 11 12.92 10.23 -3.64
C MET A 11 13.35 9.26 -4.74
N THR A 12 12.80 9.42 -5.95
CA THR A 12 13.03 8.51 -7.08
C THR A 12 13.92 9.12 -8.16
N GLY A 13 14.02 10.45 -8.22
CA GLY A 13 14.71 11.17 -9.29
C GLY A 13 14.03 11.02 -10.66
N LEU A 14 12.75 10.61 -10.66
CA LEU A 14 12.02 10.20 -11.87
C LEU A 14 11.79 11.39 -12.81
N ARG A 15 12.05 11.16 -14.10
CA ARG A 15 11.73 12.09 -15.19
C ARG A 15 10.60 11.53 -16.04
N PRO A 16 9.79 12.39 -16.71
CA PRO A 16 8.71 11.92 -17.59
C PRO A 16 9.19 10.90 -18.64
N SER A 17 10.35 11.15 -19.24
CA SER A 17 10.98 10.28 -20.24
C SER A 17 11.28 8.85 -19.74
N ASP A 18 11.48 8.67 -18.44
CA ASP A 18 11.83 7.37 -17.85
C ASP A 18 10.65 6.38 -17.92
N LEU A 19 9.43 6.89 -18.03
CA LEU A 19 8.20 6.10 -18.18
C LEU A 19 7.49 6.37 -19.52
N LYS A 20 8.16 7.04 -20.46
CA LYS A 20 7.62 7.43 -21.78
C LYS A 20 6.42 8.37 -21.70
N PHE A 21 6.34 9.20 -20.66
CA PHE A 21 5.42 10.33 -20.62
C PHE A 21 5.97 11.50 -21.43
N GLU A 22 5.09 12.24 -22.09
CA GLU A 22 5.46 13.39 -22.92
C GLU A 22 5.65 14.65 -22.06
N THR A 23 4.92 14.74 -20.95
CA THR A 23 4.87 15.92 -20.10
C THR A 23 5.08 15.61 -18.62
N THR A 24 5.46 16.63 -17.85
CA THR A 24 5.60 16.50 -16.38
C THR A 24 4.23 16.36 -15.72
N GLU A 25 3.21 16.98 -16.31
CA GLU A 25 1.82 16.91 -15.88
C GLU A 25 1.26 15.49 -15.95
N GLU A 26 1.54 14.76 -17.03
CA GLU A 26 1.16 13.34 -17.16
C GLU A 26 1.80 12.47 -16.08
N LEU A 27 3.11 12.66 -15.85
CA LEU A 27 3.81 11.94 -14.80
C LEU A 27 3.21 12.25 -13.42
N ASN A 28 2.95 13.52 -13.14
CA ASN A 28 2.39 13.96 -11.87
C ASN A 28 0.97 13.41 -11.66
N ALA A 29 0.14 13.39 -12.71
CA ALA A 29 -1.21 12.81 -12.66
C ALA A 29 -1.16 11.30 -12.41
N TRP A 30 -0.24 10.59 -13.07
CA TRP A 30 -0.04 9.16 -12.85
C TRP A 30 0.39 8.85 -11.41
N LEU A 31 1.36 9.60 -10.88
CA LEU A 31 1.81 9.47 -9.48
C LEU A 31 0.69 9.80 -8.48
N ALA A 32 -0.11 10.85 -8.74
CA ALA A 32 -1.25 11.21 -7.91
C ALA A 32 -2.33 10.11 -7.89
N GLY A 33 -2.61 9.51 -9.05
CA GLY A 33 -3.48 8.34 -9.16
C GLY A 33 -2.98 7.18 -8.31
N ARG A 34 -1.68 6.89 -8.39
CA ARG A 34 -1.08 5.80 -7.61
C ARG A 34 -1.09 6.05 -6.10
N LEU A 35 -0.82 7.28 -5.66
CA LEU A 35 -0.93 7.65 -4.24
C LEU A 35 -2.37 7.54 -3.72
N THR A 36 -3.37 7.81 -4.57
CA THR A 36 -4.78 7.62 -4.22
C THR A 36 -5.11 6.14 -4.00
N GLU A 37 -4.62 5.26 -4.87
CA GLU A 37 -4.77 3.80 -4.70
C GLU A 37 -4.07 3.30 -3.42
N ILE A 38 -2.85 3.78 -3.16
CA ILE A 38 -2.10 3.43 -1.94
C ILE A 38 -2.86 3.88 -0.69
N ALA A 39 -3.47 5.07 -0.70
CA ALA A 39 -4.28 5.53 0.42
C ALA A 39 -5.44 4.58 0.72
N ILE A 40 -6.16 4.13 -0.31
CA ILE A 40 -7.25 3.14 -0.17
C ILE A 40 -6.71 1.82 0.41
N LEU A 41 -5.53 1.37 -0.03
CA LEU A 41 -4.91 0.14 0.49
C LEU A 41 -4.50 0.28 1.96
N ILE A 42 -3.96 1.42 2.37
CA ILE A 42 -3.61 1.73 3.76
C ILE A 42 -4.86 1.69 4.63
N ASP A 43 -5.92 2.38 4.22
CA ASP A 43 -7.16 2.47 4.98
C ASP A 43 -7.81 1.10 5.11
N LYS A 44 -7.82 0.31 4.04
CA LYS A 44 -8.35 -1.05 4.04
C LYS A 44 -7.52 -2.00 4.90
N ASP A 45 -6.19 -1.92 4.84
CA ASP A 45 -5.30 -2.77 5.65
C ASP A 45 -5.49 -2.48 7.14
N ARG A 46 -5.58 -1.21 7.52
CA ARG A 46 -5.71 -0.78 8.92
C ARG A 46 -7.17 -0.69 9.40
N ASN A 47 -8.12 -0.83 8.49
CA ASN A 47 -9.55 -0.63 8.70
C ASN A 47 -9.89 0.74 9.32
N ARG A 48 -9.20 1.80 8.90
CA ARG A 48 -9.35 3.13 9.50
C ARG A 48 -8.89 4.24 8.57
N SER A 49 -9.43 5.44 8.77
CA SER A 49 -9.11 6.64 8.00
C SER A 49 -8.92 7.90 8.87
N ASP A 50 -9.06 7.78 10.20
CA ASP A 50 -8.99 8.86 11.21
C ASP A 50 -7.55 9.29 11.53
N TRP A 51 -6.63 9.19 10.58
CA TRP A 51 -5.20 9.39 10.79
C TRP A 51 -4.83 10.80 11.26
N ASP A 52 -5.55 11.80 10.76
CA ASP A 52 -5.35 13.21 11.12
C ASP A 52 -5.77 13.48 12.56
N GLU A 53 -6.93 12.97 12.96
CA GLU A 53 -7.47 13.11 14.33
C GLU A 53 -6.55 12.50 15.39
N GLN A 54 -5.82 11.43 15.03
CA GLN A 54 -4.86 10.78 15.92
C GLN A 54 -3.45 11.41 15.87
N GLY A 55 -3.23 12.41 15.02
CA GLY A 55 -1.91 13.04 14.81
C GLY A 55 -0.89 12.12 14.13
N TRP A 56 -1.35 11.11 13.38
CA TRP A 56 -0.48 10.15 12.69
C TRP A 56 -0.35 10.43 11.20
N LEU A 57 -1.12 11.38 10.66
CA LEU A 57 -1.12 11.75 9.25
C LEU A 57 0.30 11.97 8.69
N PRO A 58 1.23 12.71 9.34
CA PRO A 58 2.57 12.90 8.79
C PRO A 58 3.37 11.60 8.62
N ALA A 59 3.17 10.64 9.52
CA ALA A 59 3.84 9.34 9.44
C ALA A 59 3.22 8.45 8.35
N ILE A 60 1.90 8.51 8.19
CA ILE A 60 1.18 7.81 7.12
C ILE A 60 1.55 8.40 5.75
N ASP A 61 1.70 9.72 5.63
CA ASP A 61 2.18 10.39 4.42
C ASP A 61 3.57 9.90 4.03
N MET A 62 4.50 9.84 4.97
CA MET A 62 5.85 9.31 4.71
C MET A 62 5.82 7.83 4.29
N ILE A 63 4.92 7.02 4.86
CA ILE A 63 4.75 5.61 4.46
C ILE A 63 4.20 5.51 3.04
N ALA A 64 3.20 6.33 2.70
CA ALA A 64 2.62 6.38 1.36
C ALA A 64 3.65 6.83 0.31
N ASP A 65 4.45 7.84 0.61
CA ASP A 65 5.56 8.31 -0.24
C ASP A 65 6.59 7.20 -0.49
N ARG A 66 7.01 6.50 0.58
CA ARG A 66 7.95 5.38 0.47
C ARG A 66 7.37 4.22 -0.32
N TRP A 67 6.11 3.86 -0.09
CA TRP A 67 5.43 2.81 -0.84
C TRP A 67 5.37 3.16 -2.33
N CYS A 68 4.96 4.40 -2.66
CA CYS A 68 4.90 4.85 -4.04
C CYS A 68 6.29 4.87 -4.69
N ALA A 69 7.33 5.30 -3.97
CA ALA A 69 8.71 5.27 -4.46
C ALA A 69 9.22 3.83 -4.70
N GLU A 70 8.90 2.88 -3.82
CA GLU A 70 9.21 1.45 -4.05
C GLU A 70 8.49 0.90 -5.27
N PHE A 71 7.22 1.27 -5.47
CA PHE A 71 6.47 0.91 -6.67
C PHE A 71 7.12 1.45 -7.95
N VAL A 72 7.50 2.73 -7.96
CA VAL A 72 8.20 3.35 -9.10
C VAL A 72 9.50 2.62 -9.40
N ARG A 73 10.32 2.33 -8.38
CA ARG A 73 11.59 1.60 -8.55
C ARG A 73 11.36 0.19 -9.11
N PHE A 74 10.31 -0.49 -8.67
CA PHE A 74 9.91 -1.79 -9.21
C PHE A 74 9.54 -1.69 -10.70
N ILE A 75 8.72 -0.72 -11.09
CA ILE A 75 8.35 -0.49 -12.50
C ILE A 75 9.59 -0.18 -13.36
N MET A 76 10.49 0.66 -12.86
CA MET A 76 11.73 0.98 -13.56
C MET A 76 12.64 -0.24 -13.73
N ALA A 77 12.77 -1.08 -12.68
CA ALA A 77 13.60 -2.29 -12.72
C ALA A 77 13.01 -3.40 -13.62
N THR A 78 11.68 -3.48 -13.72
CA THR A 78 10.98 -4.48 -14.53
C THR A 78 10.76 -4.05 -15.97
N ARG A 79 11.06 -2.79 -16.32
CA ARG A 79 10.84 -2.22 -17.66
C ARG A 79 11.57 -2.97 -18.77
N ASP A 80 12.79 -3.43 -18.48
CA ASP A 80 13.67 -4.11 -19.44
C ASP A 80 13.71 -5.64 -19.21
N ALA A 81 12.96 -6.15 -18.23
CA ALA A 81 12.87 -7.58 -18.00
C ALA A 81 11.97 -8.23 -19.08
N PRO A 82 12.42 -9.32 -19.75
CA PRO A 82 11.57 -10.04 -20.67
C PRO A 82 10.39 -10.61 -19.88
N ILE A 83 9.20 -10.06 -20.13
CA ILE A 83 7.95 -10.61 -19.62
C ILE A 83 7.79 -12.00 -20.26
N VAL A 84 8.16 -13.04 -19.52
CA VAL A 84 7.88 -14.41 -19.93
C VAL A 84 6.37 -14.59 -19.84
N LYS A 85 5.68 -14.49 -20.98
CA LYS A 85 4.28 -14.88 -21.08
C LYS A 85 4.18 -16.39 -20.83
N VAL A 86 3.69 -16.77 -19.66
CA VAL A 86 3.25 -18.14 -19.38
C VAL A 86 1.72 -18.11 -19.36
N ASP A 87 1.13 -18.45 -20.51
CA ASP A 87 -0.29 -18.72 -20.76
C ASP A 87 -1.36 -17.64 -20.49
N ASP A 88 -2.40 -17.69 -21.33
CA ASP A 88 -3.17 -16.56 -21.87
C ASP A 88 -4.12 -15.78 -20.93
N LEU A 89 -4.13 -15.95 -19.61
CA LEU A 89 -5.13 -15.27 -18.76
C LEU A 89 -4.69 -14.83 -17.37
N THR A 90 -3.41 -14.93 -17.00
CA THR A 90 -2.94 -14.41 -15.71
C THR A 90 -1.60 -13.71 -15.89
N VAL A 91 -1.61 -12.38 -15.82
CA VAL A 91 -0.37 -11.63 -15.60
C VAL A 91 0.03 -11.85 -14.14
N GLU A 92 0.78 -12.92 -13.86
CA GLU A 92 1.49 -13.04 -12.59
C GLU A 92 2.68 -12.08 -12.60
N VAL A 93 2.43 -10.85 -12.17
CA VAL A 93 3.51 -9.99 -11.67
C VAL A 93 4.13 -10.74 -10.49
N PRO A 94 5.46 -10.98 -10.44
CA PRO A 94 6.09 -11.63 -9.29
C PRO A 94 5.67 -10.89 -8.02
N SER A 95 4.81 -11.51 -7.23
CA SER A 95 3.96 -10.84 -6.23
C SER A 95 4.70 -10.36 -4.97
N ASP A 96 6.03 -10.45 -4.96
CA ASP A 96 6.81 -10.51 -3.73
C ASP A 96 7.45 -9.20 -3.25
N SER A 97 7.23 -8.05 -3.92
CA SER A 97 8.10 -6.88 -3.65
C SER A 97 7.45 -5.52 -3.44
N VAL A 98 6.14 -5.32 -3.70
CA VAL A 98 5.51 -4.02 -3.47
C VAL A 98 4.12 -4.18 -2.82
N PRO A 99 3.91 -3.69 -1.59
CA PRO A 99 4.87 -2.97 -0.74
C PRO A 99 6.01 -3.85 -0.25
N GLY A 100 7.21 -3.28 -0.14
CA GLY A 100 8.32 -3.97 0.51
C GLY A 100 7.99 -4.32 1.96
N LYS A 101 8.60 -5.39 2.48
CA LYS A 101 8.40 -5.86 3.87
C LYS A 101 8.64 -4.75 4.92
N GLY A 102 9.46 -3.76 4.61
CA GLY A 102 9.71 -2.58 5.45
C GLY A 102 8.49 -1.66 5.58
N VAL A 103 7.84 -1.32 4.46
CA VAL A 103 6.63 -0.49 4.43
C VAL A 103 5.50 -1.14 5.23
N LEU A 104 5.26 -2.44 5.02
CA LEU A 104 4.25 -3.17 5.79
C LEU A 104 4.58 -3.25 7.28
N ARG A 105 5.86 -3.40 7.64
CA ARG A 105 6.30 -3.41 9.04
C ARG A 105 6.06 -2.06 9.71
N ASP A 106 6.35 -0.97 9.02
CA ASP A 106 6.13 0.38 9.52
C ASP A 106 4.64 0.68 9.66
N LEU A 107 3.82 0.26 8.68
CA LEU A 107 2.36 0.39 8.74
C LEU A 107 1.76 -0.43 9.90
N ARG A 108 2.33 -1.60 10.21
CA ARG A 108 1.89 -2.44 11.34
C ARG A 108 2.11 -1.83 12.72
N ARG A 109 2.91 -0.77 12.84
CA ARG A 109 3.07 -0.03 14.11
C ARG A 109 1.80 0.73 14.48
N PHE A 110 0.94 1.01 13.51
CA PHE A 110 -0.33 1.68 13.75
C PHE A 110 -1.44 0.67 14.08
N PRO A 111 -2.23 0.91 15.14
CA PRO A 111 -3.28 0.01 15.54
C PRO A 111 -4.37 -0.05 14.47
N ARG A 112 -4.88 -1.25 14.20
CA ARG A 112 -6.06 -1.44 13.36
C ARG A 112 -7.31 -1.09 14.16
N THR A 113 -8.30 -0.48 13.51
CA THR A 113 -9.62 -0.36 14.13
C THR A 113 -10.33 -1.70 13.97
N ILE A 114 -10.55 -2.39 15.09
CA ILE A 114 -11.29 -3.65 15.10
C ILE A 114 -12.76 -3.28 15.17
N ASP A 115 -13.52 -3.55 14.11
CA ASP A 115 -14.97 -3.43 14.17
C ASP A 115 -15.53 -4.36 15.26
N LYS A 116 -16.44 -3.83 16.09
CA LYS A 116 -17.05 -4.59 17.19
C LYS A 116 -17.77 -5.87 16.71
N GLN A 117 -18.17 -5.94 15.44
CA GLN A 117 -18.72 -7.16 14.83
C GLN A 117 -17.71 -8.31 14.75
N PHE A 118 -16.43 -8.02 14.51
CA PHE A 118 -15.38 -9.05 14.38
C PHE A 118 -15.05 -9.73 15.72
N VAL A 119 -15.27 -9.03 16.84
CA VAL A 119 -15.03 -9.56 18.19
C VAL A 119 -16.12 -10.56 18.61
N LEU A 120 -17.36 -10.40 18.12
CA LEU A 120 -18.46 -11.32 18.42
C LEU A 120 -18.29 -12.69 17.76
N GLU A 121 -17.66 -12.77 16.57
CA GLU A 121 -17.41 -14.05 15.90
C GLU A 121 -16.20 -14.82 16.46
N MET A 122 -15.18 -14.12 16.97
CA MET A 122 -14.00 -14.76 17.57
C MET A 122 -14.16 -15.07 19.07
N GLY A 123 -15.18 -14.50 19.73
CA GLY A 123 -15.32 -14.51 21.19
C GLY A 123 -16.34 -15.49 21.79
N VAL A 124 -17.02 -16.33 21.00
CA VAL A 124 -18.03 -17.25 21.53
C VAL A 124 -17.82 -18.68 21.03
N VAL A 125 -16.78 -19.34 21.57
CA VAL A 125 -16.89 -20.76 21.90
C VAL A 125 -16.97 -20.84 23.41
N ARG A 126 -18.17 -20.58 23.96
CA ARG A 126 -18.49 -21.03 25.32
C ARG A 126 -18.57 -22.56 25.25
N ALA A 127 -17.47 -23.23 25.60
CA ALA A 127 -17.56 -24.61 26.04
C ALA A 127 -18.50 -24.64 27.26
N PRO A 128 -19.60 -25.42 27.24
CA PRO A 128 -20.40 -25.61 28.44
C PRO A 128 -19.55 -26.32 29.50
N PRO A 129 -19.52 -25.85 30.75
CA PRO A 129 -18.96 -26.64 31.83
C PRO A 129 -19.94 -27.78 32.16
N GLU A 130 -19.41 -28.85 32.74
CA GLU A 130 -20.12 -29.96 33.40
C GLU A 130 -20.30 -31.27 32.60
N THR A 131 -19.19 -31.99 32.44
CA THR A 131 -19.13 -33.41 32.84
C THR A 131 -18.27 -33.52 34.10
N ALA A 132 -18.89 -33.25 35.25
CA ALA A 132 -18.46 -33.65 36.59
C ALA A 132 -19.72 -33.49 37.45
N THR A 133 -20.53 -34.53 37.68
CA THR A 133 -20.21 -35.75 38.44
C THR A 133 -21.26 -36.81 38.14
#